data_AF-A0A914J4Y0-F1
#
_entry.id   AF-A0A914J4Y0-F1
#
_cell.length_a   1.000
_cell.length_b   1.000
_cell.length_c   1.000
_cell.angle_alpha   90.00
_cell.angle_beta   90.00
_cell.angle_gamma   90.00
#
_symmetry.space_group_name_H-M   'P 1'
#
loop_
_entity.id
_entity.type
_entity.pdbx_description
1 polymer ?
#
loop_
_entity_poly.entity_id
_entity_poly.type
_entity_poly.pdbx_seq_one_letter_code
_entity_poly.pdbx_strand_id
1 'polypeptide(L)'
;MGGFCLEDVSECNTEDFAKGIKKQIAKFNVGYRPTPLIDANNDLTEKLKDVQSRVDKGADISVDEFHRLAVVALAKLTSKAIESLCRLVQQMLVSQQKPDLESLFTFTYLICRRLSFFASQYANLLSLLEQTSKVEEAVTNIFFECSNACLYLKKALELARPFFTDDGFIFNPNAESDVKPEDFLKSTSVRKKSSQNTEDEWENW
;
A
#
# COMPACT_ATOMS: atom_id res chain seq x y z
N MET A 1 6.93 -19.27 3.26
CA MET A 1 6.96 -17.94 3.91
C MET A 1 6.42 -16.93 2.91
N GLY A 2 5.20 -16.42 3.10
CA GLY A 2 4.63 -15.39 2.22
C GLY A 2 5.11 -14.01 2.66
N GLY A 3 5.93 -13.36 1.84
CA GLY A 3 6.35 -11.98 2.08
C GLY A 3 5.24 -10.98 1.73
N PHE A 4 5.28 -9.80 2.35
CA PHE A 4 4.44 -8.67 1.94
C PHE A 4 4.94 -8.12 0.60
N CYS A 5 4.23 -8.44 -0.49
CA CYS A 5 4.54 -7.99 -1.84
C CYS A 5 3.69 -6.76 -2.20
N LEU A 6 4.34 -5.69 -2.66
CA LEU A 6 3.72 -4.41 -3.00
C LEU A 6 3.31 -4.31 -4.49
N GLU A 7 3.54 -5.35 -5.27
CA GLU A 7 3.55 -5.26 -6.74
C GLU A 7 2.15 -5.17 -7.39
N ASP A 8 1.06 -5.38 -6.64
CA ASP A 8 -0.33 -5.27 -7.15
C ASP A 8 -1.28 -4.62 -6.13
N VAL A 9 -0.99 -3.38 -5.73
CA VAL A 9 -1.85 -2.63 -4.80
C VAL A 9 -2.98 -1.95 -5.57
N SER A 10 -4.12 -2.65 -5.71
CA SER A 10 -5.35 -2.08 -6.27
C SER A 10 -5.94 -0.97 -5.38
N GLU A 11 -6.53 0.07 -5.93
CA GLU A 11 -7.13 1.15 -5.11
C GLU A 11 -8.33 0.67 -4.29
N CYS A 12 -8.60 1.30 -3.15
CA CYS A 12 -9.82 1.08 -2.37
C CYS A 12 -10.55 2.39 -2.07
N ASN A 13 -11.88 2.36 -2.13
CA ASN A 13 -12.71 3.50 -1.77
C ASN A 13 -12.78 3.69 -0.23
N THR A 14 -13.29 4.84 0.20
CA THR A 14 -13.36 5.24 1.62
C THR A 14 -14.13 4.26 2.49
N GLU A 15 -15.26 3.75 1.99
CA GLU A 15 -16.14 2.88 2.76
C GLU A 15 -15.54 1.49 2.94
N ASP A 16 -14.99 0.93 1.87
CA ASP A 16 -14.28 -0.34 1.87
C ASP A 16 -13.04 -0.29 2.75
N PHE A 17 -12.31 0.83 2.74
CA PHE A 17 -11.19 1.06 3.65
C PHE A 17 -11.64 1.03 5.11
N ALA A 18 -12.61 1.84 5.50
CA ALA A 18 -13.05 1.93 6.89
C ALA A 18 -13.65 0.61 7.39
N LYS A 19 -14.47 -0.07 6.57
CA LYS A 19 -15.03 -1.39 6.87
C LYS A 19 -13.93 -2.44 6.99
N GLY A 20 -12.97 -2.45 6.05
CA GLY A 20 -11.85 -3.37 6.03
C GLY A 20 -10.97 -3.24 7.27
N ILE A 21 -10.59 -2.01 7.64
CA ILE A 21 -9.77 -1.71 8.83
C ILE A 21 -10.48 -2.17 10.10
N LYS A 22 -11.77 -1.83 10.28
CA LYS A 22 -12.57 -2.28 11.43
C LYS A 22 -12.65 -3.80 11.51
N LYS A 23 -12.85 -4.46 10.36
CA LYS A 23 -12.91 -5.92 10.26
C LYS A 23 -11.60 -6.58 10.70
N GLN A 24 -10.44 -6.09 10.26
CA GLN A 24 -9.17 -6.68 10.68
C GLN A 24 -8.89 -6.42 12.16
N ILE A 25 -9.22 -5.24 12.68
CA ILE A 25 -8.99 -4.94 14.11
C ILE A 25 -9.86 -5.80 15.02
N ALA A 26 -11.10 -6.08 14.64
CA ALA A 26 -11.94 -7.01 15.39
C ALA A 26 -11.31 -8.40 15.51
N LYS A 27 -10.53 -8.84 14.51
CA LYS A 27 -9.82 -10.13 14.55
C LYS A 27 -8.58 -10.12 15.44
N PHE A 28 -7.99 -8.96 15.71
CA PHE A 28 -6.83 -8.88 16.59
C PHE A 28 -7.19 -9.11 18.06
N ASN A 29 -8.47 -9.06 18.42
CA ASN A 29 -8.97 -9.28 19.79
C ASN A 29 -8.28 -8.41 20.87
N VAL A 30 -7.77 -7.25 20.45
CA VAL A 30 -7.15 -6.25 21.32
C VAL A 30 -8.07 -5.04 21.48
N GLY A 31 -7.98 -4.31 22.60
CA GLY A 31 -8.77 -3.11 22.91
C GLY A 31 -8.46 -1.89 22.04
N TYR A 32 -7.85 -2.07 20.86
CA TYR A 32 -7.48 -0.99 19.96
C TYR A 32 -8.68 -0.47 19.17
N ARG A 33 -8.78 0.86 19.03
CA ARG A 33 -9.77 1.51 18.18
C ARG A 33 -9.07 2.24 17.03
N PRO A 34 -9.41 1.95 15.75
CA PRO A 34 -8.79 2.60 14.59
C PRO A 34 -9.21 4.05 14.34
N THR A 35 -9.95 4.67 15.27
CA THR A 35 -10.57 5.98 15.09
C THR A 35 -9.59 7.02 14.53
N PRO A 36 -8.36 7.19 15.05
CA PRO A 36 -7.43 8.19 14.51
C PRO A 36 -7.04 7.96 13.03
N LEU A 37 -6.94 6.70 12.59
CA LEU A 37 -6.61 6.35 11.21
C LEU A 37 -7.80 6.57 10.28
N ILE A 38 -9.00 6.18 10.73
CA ILE A 38 -10.24 6.36 9.97
C ILE A 38 -10.59 7.84 9.83
N ASP A 39 -10.46 8.61 10.91
CA ASP A 39 -10.72 10.05 10.91
C ASP A 39 -9.74 10.77 9.98
N ALA A 40 -8.45 10.44 10.06
CA ALA A 40 -7.46 11.00 9.14
C ALA A 40 -7.78 10.68 7.68
N ASN A 41 -8.22 9.46 7.38
CA ASN A 41 -8.66 9.09 6.04
C ASN A 41 -9.89 9.90 5.58
N ASN A 42 -10.87 10.09 6.45
CA ASN A 42 -12.09 10.85 6.14
C ASN A 42 -11.74 12.33 5.89
N ASP A 43 -10.94 12.95 6.76
CA ASP A 43 -10.43 14.31 6.57
C ASP A 43 -9.74 14.47 5.20
N LEU A 44 -8.87 13.52 4.84
CA LEU A 44 -8.13 13.57 3.57
C LEU A 44 -9.07 13.36 2.37
N THR A 45 -10.12 12.55 2.52
CA THR A 45 -11.14 12.35 1.50
C THR A 45 -11.92 13.65 1.26
N GLU A 46 -12.34 14.35 2.32
CA GLU A 46 -13.05 15.62 2.19
C GLU A 46 -12.16 16.71 1.61
N LYS A 47 -10.88 16.76 1.98
CA LYS A 47 -9.90 17.66 1.34
C LYS A 47 -9.72 17.38 -0.14
N LEU A 48 -9.63 16.11 -0.53
CA LEU A 48 -9.54 15.73 -1.94
C LEU A 48 -10.78 16.17 -2.73
N LYS A 49 -11.99 16.01 -2.15
CA LYS A 49 -13.23 16.49 -2.75
C LYS A 49 -13.27 18.02 -2.89
N ASP A 50 -12.78 18.75 -1.90
CA ASP A 50 -12.65 20.21 -1.98
C ASP A 50 -11.72 20.63 -3.12
N VAL A 51 -10.55 20.00 -3.23
CA VAL A 51 -9.60 20.23 -4.32
C VAL A 51 -10.22 19.90 -5.67
N GLN A 52 -10.90 18.76 -5.81
CA GLN A 52 -11.65 18.40 -7.02
C GLN A 52 -12.69 19.46 -7.37
N SER A 53 -13.50 19.90 -6.41
CA SER A 53 -14.52 20.93 -6.64
C SER A 53 -13.92 22.26 -7.08
N ARG A 54 -12.73 22.61 -6.57
CA ARG A 54 -12.00 23.82 -7.00
C ARG A 54 -11.52 23.69 -8.44
N VAL A 55 -10.96 22.53 -8.83
CA VAL A 55 -10.57 22.26 -10.23
C VAL A 55 -11.78 22.31 -11.16
N ASP A 56 -12.89 21.67 -10.79
CA ASP A 56 -14.11 21.64 -11.61
C ASP A 56 -14.69 23.05 -11.84
N LYS A 57 -14.46 23.97 -10.89
CA LYS A 57 -14.87 25.38 -10.98
C LYS A 57 -13.83 26.26 -11.71
N GLY A 58 -12.76 25.67 -12.23
CA GLY A 58 -11.69 26.40 -12.91
C GLY A 58 -10.85 27.27 -11.97
N ALA A 59 -10.74 26.91 -10.68
CA ALA A 59 -9.86 27.63 -9.77
C ALA A 59 -8.41 27.46 -10.18
N ASP A 60 -7.65 28.56 -10.17
CA ASP A 60 -6.22 28.54 -10.42
C ASP A 60 -5.48 27.97 -9.20
N ILE A 61 -5.12 26.69 -9.27
CA ILE A 61 -4.29 26.01 -8.28
C ILE A 61 -2.95 25.72 -8.93
N SER A 62 -1.89 26.32 -8.39
CA SER A 62 -0.53 26.07 -8.88
C SER A 62 -0.14 24.59 -8.75
N VAL A 63 0.72 24.11 -9.67
CA VAL A 63 1.30 22.76 -9.63
C VAL A 63 1.99 22.48 -8.29
N ASP A 64 2.71 23.46 -7.73
CA ASP A 64 3.42 23.30 -6.46
C ASP A 64 2.47 23.08 -5.28
N GLU A 65 1.35 23.82 -5.25
CA GLU A 65 0.32 23.64 -4.22
C GLU A 65 -0.36 22.26 -4.36
N PHE A 66 -0.66 21.82 -5.59
CA PHE A 66 -1.19 20.49 -5.84
C PHE A 66 -0.27 19.38 -5.34
N HIS A 67 1.01 19.46 -5.74
CA HIS A 67 2.04 18.52 -5.31
C HIS A 67 2.17 18.51 -3.78
N ARG A 68 2.22 19.69 -3.15
CA ARG A 68 2.29 19.81 -1.69
C ARG A 68 1.09 19.16 -1.00
N LEU A 69 -0.13 19.39 -1.50
CA LEU A 69 -1.36 18.78 -0.94
C LEU A 69 -1.32 17.24 -1.05
N ALA A 70 -0.87 16.72 -2.18
CA ALA A 70 -0.71 15.29 -2.41
C ALA A 70 0.30 14.66 -1.43
N VAL A 71 1.50 15.23 -1.33
CA VAL A 71 2.56 14.74 -0.42
C VAL A 71 2.12 14.82 1.04
N VAL A 72 1.45 15.91 1.44
CA VAL A 72 0.90 16.06 2.80
C VAL A 72 -0.17 14.99 3.09
N ALA A 73 -1.01 14.66 2.11
CA ALA A 73 -2.01 13.61 2.26
C ALA A 73 -1.38 12.23 2.49
N LEU A 74 -0.40 11.87 1.65
CA LEU A 74 0.36 10.62 1.79
C LEU A 74 1.09 10.56 3.14
N ALA A 75 1.80 11.63 3.51
CA ALA A 75 2.53 11.70 4.78
C ALA A 75 1.60 11.60 6.00
N LYS A 76 0.45 12.32 5.99
CA LYS A 76 -0.53 12.26 7.10
C LYS A 76 -1.09 10.85 7.26
N LEU A 77 -1.49 10.19 6.17
CA LEU A 77 -2.03 8.83 6.25
C LEU A 77 -0.97 7.83 6.73
N THR A 78 0.25 7.91 6.18
CA THR A 78 1.38 7.05 6.58
C THR A 78 1.71 7.21 8.06
N SER A 79 1.78 8.45 8.56
CA SER A 79 2.07 8.71 9.98
C SER A 79 1.03 8.06 10.89
N LYS A 80 -0.26 8.15 10.55
CA LYS A 80 -1.35 7.56 11.33
C LYS A 80 -1.42 6.04 11.21
N ALA A 81 -1.01 5.51 10.08
CA ALA A 81 -0.88 4.08 9.88
C ALA A 81 0.28 3.49 10.72
N ILE A 82 1.45 4.13 10.72
CA ILE A 82 2.58 3.73 11.58
C ILE A 82 2.19 3.85 13.06
N GLU A 83 1.56 4.95 13.46
CA GLU A 83 1.04 5.12 14.83
C GLU A 83 0.07 3.98 15.20
N SER A 84 -0.82 3.59 14.29
CA SER A 84 -1.76 2.49 14.49
C SER A 84 -1.06 1.15 14.64
N LEU A 85 -0.06 0.85 13.80
CA LEU A 85 0.75 -0.36 13.89
C LEU A 85 1.47 -0.44 15.25
N CYS A 86 2.13 0.66 15.67
CA CYS A 86 2.79 0.71 16.97
C CYS A 86 1.82 0.48 18.13
N ARG A 87 0.64 1.10 18.10
CA ARG A 87 -0.39 0.90 19.13
C ARG A 87 -0.91 -0.53 19.14
N LEU A 88 -1.11 -1.15 17.98
CA LEU A 88 -1.50 -2.56 17.87
C LEU A 88 -0.46 -3.48 18.51
N VAL A 89 0.81 -3.30 18.17
CA VAL A 89 1.92 -4.05 18.76
C VAL A 89 1.99 -3.88 20.27
N GLN A 90 1.86 -2.65 20.78
CA GLN A 90 1.81 -2.39 22.22
C GLN A 90 0.66 -3.14 22.91
N GLN A 91 -0.52 -3.18 22.29
CA GLN A 91 -1.67 -3.90 22.86
C GLN A 91 -1.47 -5.42 22.85
N MET A 92 -0.85 -5.97 21.80
CA MET A 92 -0.50 -7.39 21.71
C MET A 92 0.49 -7.80 22.81
N LEU A 93 1.46 -6.93 23.11
CA LEU A 93 2.39 -7.13 24.21
C LEU A 93 1.70 -7.17 25.58
N VAL A 94 0.76 -6.24 25.81
CA VAL A 94 0.02 -6.15 27.09
C VAL A 94 -0.96 -7.31 27.25
N SER A 95 -1.68 -7.68 26.20
CA SER A 95 -2.69 -8.74 26.25
C SER A 95 -2.10 -10.15 26.16
N GLN A 96 -0.83 -10.28 25.80
CA GLN A 96 -0.17 -11.54 25.43
C GLN A 96 -0.87 -12.30 24.29
N GLN A 97 -1.72 -11.62 23.52
CA GLN A 97 -2.40 -12.20 22.38
C GLN A 97 -1.62 -11.90 21.11
N LYS A 98 -1.33 -12.96 20.34
CA LYS A 98 -0.75 -12.83 19.01
C LYS A 98 -1.88 -12.69 18.01
N PRO A 99 -1.89 -11.63 17.18
CA PRO A 99 -2.85 -11.53 16.10
C PRO A 99 -2.60 -12.63 15.07
N ASP A 100 -3.64 -12.99 14.34
CA ASP A 100 -3.47 -13.70 13.08
C ASP A 100 -2.62 -12.85 12.11
N LEU A 101 -1.54 -13.44 11.61
CA LEU A 101 -0.59 -12.79 10.69
C LEU A 101 -1.29 -12.28 9.44
N GLU A 102 -2.21 -13.07 8.89
CA GLU A 102 -2.96 -12.71 7.69
C GLU A 102 -3.77 -11.43 7.92
N SER A 103 -4.35 -11.27 9.10
CA SER A 103 -5.09 -10.07 9.48
C SER A 103 -4.18 -8.83 9.58
N LEU A 104 -2.93 -8.98 10.05
CA LEU A 104 -1.97 -7.87 10.15
C LEU A 104 -1.41 -7.48 8.77
N PHE A 105 -1.13 -8.45 7.92
CA PHE A 105 -0.80 -8.21 6.51
C PHE A 105 -1.95 -7.55 5.77
N THR A 106 -3.18 -8.02 5.95
CA THR A 106 -4.38 -7.45 5.33
C THR A 106 -4.62 -6.03 5.80
N PHE A 107 -4.44 -5.75 7.10
CA PHE A 107 -4.51 -4.40 7.66
C PHE A 107 -3.52 -3.46 6.97
N THR A 108 -2.27 -3.88 6.84
CA THR A 108 -1.21 -3.10 6.19
C THR A 108 -1.47 -2.92 4.70
N TYR A 109 -1.93 -3.98 4.02
CA TYR A 109 -2.28 -3.95 2.60
C TYR A 109 -3.41 -2.95 2.32
N LEU A 110 -4.48 -2.94 3.13
CA LEU A 110 -5.57 -1.97 3.00
C LEU A 110 -5.09 -0.52 3.08
N ILE A 111 -4.06 -0.23 3.88
CA ILE A 111 -3.46 1.10 3.99
C ILE A 111 -2.69 1.43 2.71
N CYS A 112 -1.87 0.50 2.20
CA CYS A 112 -1.17 0.70 0.92
C CYS A 112 -2.17 0.97 -0.21
N ARG A 113 -3.27 0.21 -0.30
CA ARG A 113 -4.36 0.43 -1.26
C ARG A 113 -4.93 1.84 -1.18
N ARG A 114 -5.00 2.36 0.04
CA ARG A 114 -5.53 3.70 0.28
C ARG A 114 -4.53 4.81 -0.04
N LEU A 115 -3.24 4.58 0.20
CA LEU A 115 -2.17 5.47 -0.26
C LEU A 115 -2.16 5.57 -1.79
N SER A 116 -2.22 4.43 -2.48
CA SER A 116 -2.30 4.39 -3.95
C SER A 116 -3.52 5.16 -4.47
N PHE A 117 -4.68 5.00 -3.83
CA PHE A 117 -5.86 5.80 -4.17
C PHE A 117 -5.58 7.31 -4.09
N PHE A 118 -5.01 7.81 -3.00
CA PHE A 118 -4.72 9.25 -2.90
C PHE A 118 -3.70 9.69 -3.96
N ALA A 119 -2.63 8.92 -4.18
CA ALA A 119 -1.63 9.23 -5.19
C ALA A 119 -2.24 9.34 -6.59
N SER A 120 -3.03 8.33 -7.01
CA SER A 120 -3.71 8.34 -8.30
C SER A 120 -4.68 9.50 -8.45
N GLN A 121 -5.49 9.79 -7.42
CA GLN A 121 -6.49 10.87 -7.52
C GLN A 121 -5.83 12.24 -7.64
N TYR A 122 -4.78 12.51 -6.87
CA TYR A 122 -4.04 13.77 -7.01
C TYR A 122 -3.28 13.85 -8.34
N ALA A 123 -2.69 12.76 -8.80
CA ALA A 123 -2.02 12.71 -10.10
C ALA A 123 -2.99 12.94 -11.27
N ASN A 124 -4.17 12.33 -11.23
CA ASN A 124 -5.21 12.51 -12.24
C ASN A 124 -5.69 13.96 -12.27
N LEU A 125 -5.96 14.54 -11.09
CA LEU A 125 -6.35 15.94 -10.96
C LEU A 125 -5.29 16.90 -11.49
N LEU A 126 -4.03 16.65 -11.16
CA LEU A 126 -2.91 17.46 -11.62
C LEU A 126 -2.72 17.35 -13.14
N SER A 127 -2.99 16.18 -13.72
CA SER A 127 -2.91 15.95 -15.17
C SER A 127 -4.00 16.67 -15.99
N LEU A 128 -5.03 17.22 -15.33
CA LEU A 128 -6.03 18.07 -15.97
C LEU A 128 -5.53 19.52 -16.17
N LEU A 129 -4.42 19.89 -15.52
CA LEU A 129 -3.77 21.17 -15.75
C LEU A 129 -3.01 21.18 -17.08
N GLU A 130 -2.50 22.35 -17.50
CA GLU A 130 -1.69 22.47 -18.70
C GLU A 130 -0.48 21.53 -18.65
N GLN A 131 -0.36 20.69 -19.69
CA GLN A 131 0.65 19.65 -19.75
C GLN A 131 2.03 20.27 -19.98
N THR A 132 2.75 20.42 -18.88
CA THR A 132 4.11 20.97 -18.82
C THR A 132 5.04 19.93 -18.20
N SER A 133 6.35 20.06 -18.44
CA SER A 133 7.36 19.20 -17.80
C SER A 133 7.25 19.22 -16.26
N LYS A 134 6.83 20.35 -15.69
CA LYS A 134 6.60 20.50 -14.25
C LYS A 134 5.45 19.64 -13.74
N VAL A 135 4.38 19.47 -14.53
CA VAL A 135 3.27 18.57 -14.18
C VAL A 135 3.74 17.12 -14.22
N GLU A 136 4.47 16.72 -15.25
CA GLU A 136 5.02 15.35 -15.37
C GLU A 136 5.96 15.01 -14.20
N GLU A 137 6.85 15.94 -13.84
CA GLU A 137 7.74 15.81 -12.68
C GLU A 137 6.95 15.67 -11.37
N ALA A 138 5.94 16.51 -11.17
CA ALA A 138 5.12 16.47 -9.97
C ALA A 138 4.28 15.18 -9.87
N VAL A 139 3.72 14.68 -10.98
CA VAL A 139 3.04 13.37 -11.02
C VAL A 139 4.01 12.25 -10.65
N THR A 140 5.21 12.26 -11.23
CA THR A 140 6.24 11.25 -10.94
C THR A 140 6.63 11.27 -9.47
N ASN A 141 6.84 12.46 -8.90
CA ASN A 141 7.18 12.63 -7.49
C ASN A 141 6.05 12.14 -6.56
N ILE A 142 4.77 12.36 -6.89
CA ILE A 142 3.64 11.86 -6.10
C ILE A 142 3.67 10.33 -6.00
N PHE A 143 3.89 9.64 -7.12
CA PHE A 143 3.99 8.17 -7.10
C PHE A 143 5.24 7.68 -6.38
N PHE A 144 6.37 8.38 -6.52
CA PHE A 144 7.59 8.09 -5.76
C PHE A 144 7.36 8.19 -4.24
N GLU A 145 6.70 9.25 -3.78
CA GLU A 145 6.34 9.41 -2.37
C GLU A 145 5.34 8.36 -1.89
N CYS A 146 4.42 7.93 -2.75
CA CYS A 146 3.51 6.82 -2.44
C CYS A 146 4.27 5.50 -2.25
N SER A 147 5.23 5.20 -3.13
CA SER A 147 6.10 4.03 -3.00
C SER A 147 6.92 4.07 -1.72
N ASN A 148 7.48 5.24 -1.37
CA ASN A 148 8.20 5.44 -0.10
C ASN A 148 7.28 5.22 1.11
N ALA A 149 6.07 5.76 1.08
CA ALA A 149 5.06 5.57 2.12
C ALA A 149 4.74 4.09 2.35
N CYS A 150 4.50 3.34 1.28
CA CYS A 150 4.27 1.90 1.33
C CYS A 150 5.50 1.13 1.88
N LEU A 151 6.72 1.54 1.50
CA LEU A 151 7.95 0.98 2.02
C LEU A 151 8.12 1.24 3.52
N TYR A 152 7.79 2.44 4.01
CA TYR A 152 7.83 2.76 5.43
C TYR A 152 6.87 1.87 6.24
N LEU A 153 5.68 1.59 5.71
CA LEU A 153 4.72 0.68 6.34
C LEU A 153 5.24 -0.76 6.38
N LYS A 154 5.82 -1.23 5.28
CA LYS A 154 6.46 -2.55 5.23
C LYS A 154 7.57 -2.68 6.27
N LYS A 155 8.46 -1.69 6.35
CA LYS A 155 9.54 -1.65 7.37
C LYS A 155 9.00 -1.61 8.79
N ALA A 156 7.96 -0.82 9.05
CA ALA A 156 7.31 -0.77 10.36
C ALA A 156 6.73 -2.15 10.76
N LEU A 157 6.12 -2.86 9.80
CA LEU A 157 5.61 -4.21 10.02
C LEU A 157 6.74 -5.22 10.26
N GLU A 158 7.84 -5.13 9.51
CA GLU A 158 9.03 -5.97 9.70
C GLU A 158 9.66 -5.78 11.10
N LEU A 159 9.73 -4.53 11.59
CA LEU A 159 10.17 -4.23 12.95
C LEU A 159 9.23 -4.79 14.01
N ALA A 160 7.95 -4.97 13.69
CA ALA A 160 6.96 -5.57 14.57
C ALA A 160 6.98 -7.11 14.56
N ARG A 161 7.74 -7.74 13.65
CA ARG A 161 7.80 -9.20 13.48
C ARG A 161 8.04 -10.00 14.76
N PRO A 162 8.98 -9.61 15.66
CA PRO A 162 9.22 -10.35 16.90
C PRO A 162 8.00 -10.52 17.80
N PHE A 163 6.95 -9.71 17.62
CA PHE A 163 5.74 -9.74 18.45
C PHE A 163 4.64 -10.66 17.91
N PHE A 164 4.76 -11.10 16.65
CA PHE A 164 3.73 -11.92 16.00
C PHE A 164 4.25 -13.20 15.34
N THR A 165 5.57 -13.38 15.19
CA THR A 165 6.17 -14.65 14.77
C THR A 165 6.86 -15.35 15.93
N ASP A 166 6.79 -16.68 16.00
CA ASP A 166 7.49 -17.51 17.00
C ASP A 166 8.99 -17.71 16.70
N ASP A 167 9.47 -17.21 15.55
CA ASP A 167 10.89 -17.24 15.20
C ASP A 167 11.66 -16.34 16.17
N GLY A 168 12.36 -16.94 17.15
CA GLY A 168 13.22 -16.23 18.09
C GLY A 168 14.22 -15.34 17.35
N PHE A 169 14.04 -14.02 17.43
CA PHE A 169 14.82 -13.08 16.65
C PHE A 169 16.08 -12.64 17.41
N ILE A 170 17.25 -13.06 16.94
CA ILE A 170 18.53 -12.40 17.23
C ILE A 170 18.75 -11.34 16.14
N PHE A 171 18.74 -10.06 16.52
CA PHE A 171 19.05 -8.96 15.62
C PHE A 171 20.54 -9.00 15.25
N ASN A 172 20.86 -9.38 14.00
CA ASN A 172 22.21 -9.23 13.42
C ASN A 172 22.22 -8.07 12.41
N PRO A 173 22.75 -6.89 12.79
CA PRO A 173 22.78 -5.71 11.91
C PRO A 173 23.74 -5.82 10.71
N ASN A 174 24.54 -6.90 10.63
CA ASN A 174 25.54 -7.09 9.57
C ASN A 174 25.20 -8.24 8.60
N ALA A 175 23.99 -8.80 8.65
CA ALA A 175 23.59 -9.81 7.68
C ALA A 175 23.28 -9.13 6.33
N GLU A 176 24.26 -9.12 5.43
CA GLU A 176 24.03 -8.86 4.00
C GLU A 176 22.95 -9.81 3.49
N SER A 177 22.04 -9.29 2.67
CA SER A 177 20.90 -10.01 2.14
C SER A 177 21.35 -11.24 1.34
N ASP A 178 21.20 -12.44 1.89
CA ASP A 178 21.31 -13.73 1.18
C ASP A 178 20.10 -13.96 0.24
N VAL A 179 19.81 -12.97 -0.61
CA VAL A 179 18.94 -13.15 -1.78
C VAL A 179 19.83 -13.01 -2.99
N LYS A 180 20.20 -14.15 -3.57
CA LYS A 180 21.00 -14.16 -4.81
C LYS A 180 20.13 -13.62 -5.96
N PRO A 181 20.66 -12.74 -6.81
CA PRO A 181 19.93 -12.18 -7.96
C PRO A 181 19.35 -13.24 -8.92
N GLU A 182 19.89 -14.45 -8.87
CA GLU A 182 19.54 -15.58 -9.74
C GLU A 182 18.15 -16.17 -9.44
N ASP A 183 17.61 -15.92 -8.24
CA ASP A 183 16.27 -16.39 -7.86
C ASP A 183 15.14 -15.53 -8.45
N PHE A 184 15.46 -14.35 -9.01
CA PHE A 184 14.49 -13.49 -9.71
C PHE A 184 14.20 -13.93 -11.16
N LEU A 185 15.08 -14.73 -11.79
CA LEU A 185 14.99 -15.06 -13.22
C LEU A 185 14.29 -16.38 -13.53
N LYS A 186 13.85 -17.14 -12.52
CA LYS A 186 13.17 -18.44 -12.70
C LYS A 186 11.64 -18.36 -12.73
N SER A 187 11.01 -17.22 -12.40
CA SER A 187 9.55 -17.10 -12.39
C SER A 187 8.93 -16.59 -13.70
N THR A 188 9.74 -16.23 -14.71
CA THR A 188 9.25 -15.65 -15.99
C THR A 188 9.21 -16.62 -17.18
N SER A 189 9.39 -17.92 -16.97
CA SER A 189 9.21 -18.91 -18.04
C SER A 189 8.20 -19.99 -17.66
N VAL A 190 6.90 -19.69 -17.79
CA VAL A 190 5.89 -20.57 -18.42
C VAL A 190 4.65 -19.73 -18.78
N ARG A 191 4.60 -19.19 -20.00
CA ARG A 191 3.35 -19.09 -20.78
C ARG A 191 3.64 -18.93 -22.26
N LYS A 192 4.00 -20.04 -22.92
CA LYS A 192 3.74 -20.20 -24.36
C LYS A 192 2.80 -21.38 -24.57
N LYS A 193 1.81 -21.09 -25.40
CA LYS A 193 0.57 -21.79 -25.68
C LYS A 193 0.75 -23.27 -26.03
N SER A 194 -0.26 -24.02 -25.63
CA SER A 194 -0.70 -25.27 -26.23
C SER A 194 -0.74 -25.18 -27.76
N SER A 195 0.00 -26.05 -28.44
CA SER A 195 -0.32 -26.56 -29.76
C SER A 195 0.20 -27.99 -29.78
N GLN A 196 -0.70 -28.95 -29.52
CA GLN A 196 -0.44 -30.36 -29.80
C GLN A 196 -0.45 -30.53 -31.31
N ASN A 197 0.72 -30.85 -31.88
CA ASN A 197 0.81 -31.53 -33.16
C ASN A 197 0.30 -32.97 -32.95
N THR A 198 -0.79 -33.31 -33.62
CA THR A 198 -1.08 -34.67 -34.07
C THR A 198 -0.73 -34.71 -35.55
N GLU A 199 0.46 -35.20 -35.87
CA GLU A 199 0.79 -35.70 -37.20
C GLU A 199 0.65 -37.23 -37.18
N ASP A 200 0.35 -37.76 -38.36
CA ASP A 200 0.31 -39.18 -38.75
C ASP A 200 -1.04 -39.89 -38.61
N GLU A 201 -1.87 -39.79 -39.66
CA GLU A 201 -2.55 -40.93 -40.29
C GLU A 201 -3.33 -40.46 -41.54
N TRP A 202 -2.61 -40.32 -42.67
CA TRP A 202 -3.20 -40.39 -44.02
C TRP A 202 -2.47 -41.49 -44.81
N GLU A 203 -2.69 -42.73 -44.39
CA GLU A 203 -2.65 -43.90 -45.27
C GLU A 203 -3.95 -44.68 -45.04
N ASN A 204 -4.97 -44.36 -45.83
CA ASN A 204 -5.93 -45.31 -46.41
C ASN A 204 -7.18 -44.58 -46.95
N TRP A 205 -7.29 -44.59 -48.29
CA TRP A 205 -8.51 -44.48 -49.11
C TRP A 205 -9.10 -43.07 -49.33
#